data_AF-A0A2S9GR85-F1
#
_entry.id   AF-A0A2S9GR85-F1
#
_cell.length_a   1.000
_cell.length_b   1.000
_cell.length_c   1.000
_cell.angle_alpha   90.00
_cell.angle_beta   90.00
_cell.angle_gamma   90.00
#
_symmetry.space_group_name_H-M   'P 1'
#
loop_
_entity.id
_entity.type
_entity.pdbx_description
1 polymer ?
#
loop_
_entity_poly.entity_id
_entity_poly.type
_entity_poly.pdbx_seq_one_letter_code
_entity_poly.pdbx_strand_id
1 'polypeptide(L)' 'GFIYLMQNLPQERISIAIMAAAAMEAVLDDTLQYAKERKAFGRPIGSQQNSRFLLAELSTEATVVRMMV' A
#
# COMPACT_ATOMS: atom_id res chain seq x y z
N GLY A 1 21.98 -27.54 -10.70
CA GLY A 1 20.91 -26.79 -11.40
C GLY A 1 19.89 -26.26 -10.41
N PHE A 2 18.92 -27.08 -9.99
CA PHE A 2 17.78 -26.64 -9.18
C PHE A 2 18.15 -26.04 -7.80
N ILE A 3 19.08 -26.65 -7.06
CA ILE A 3 19.53 -26.11 -5.75
C ILE A 3 20.14 -24.71 -5.88
N TYR A 4 20.84 -24.42 -6.97
CA TYR A 4 21.42 -23.11 -7.23
C TYR A 4 20.34 -22.05 -7.50
N LEU A 5 19.26 -22.41 -8.20
CA LEU A 5 18.09 -21.53 -8.36
C LEU A 5 17.39 -21.28 -7.03
N MET A 6 17.25 -22.32 -6.18
CA MET A 6 16.63 -22.19 -4.86
C MET A 6 17.43 -21.28 -3.91
N GLN A 7 18.72 -21.08 -4.14
CA GLN A 7 19.55 -20.13 -3.38
C GLN A 7 19.23 -18.67 -3.71
N ASN A 8 18.80 -18.38 -4.95
CA ASN A 8 18.45 -17.01 -5.38
C ASN A 8 16.98 -16.66 -5.08
N LEU A 9 16.13 -17.67 -4.89
CA LEU A 9 14.70 -17.49 -4.63
C LEU A 9 14.38 -16.57 -3.43
N PRO A 10 15.10 -16.62 -2.29
CA PRO A 10 14.88 -15.67 -1.20
C PRO A 10 15.17 -14.21 -1.58
N GLN A 11 16.19 -13.98 -2.40
CA GLN A 11 16.55 -12.64 -2.90
C GLN A 11 15.48 -12.10 -3.85
N GLU A 12 14.94 -12.94 -4.72
CA GLU A 12 13.82 -12.56 -5.59
C GLU A 12 12.57 -12.20 -4.77
N ARG A 13 12.26 -12.97 -3.72
CA ARG A 13 11.11 -12.69 -2.84
C ARG A 13 11.23 -11.35 -2.13
N ILE A 14 12.40 -11.03 -1.56
CA ILE A 14 12.57 -9.73 -0.88
C ILE A 14 12.53 -8.58 -1.88
N SER A 15 13.06 -8.75 -3.10
CA SER A 15 12.94 -7.76 -4.16
C SER A 15 11.48 -7.49 -4.53
N ILE A 16 10.65 -8.53 -4.62
CA ILE A 16 9.21 -8.38 -4.88
C ILE A 16 8.52 -7.64 -3.72
N ALA A 17 8.85 -7.99 -2.48
CA ALA A 17 8.28 -7.34 -1.31
C ALA A 17 8.62 -5.83 -1.25
N ILE A 18 9.84 -5.44 -1.60
CA ILE A 18 10.26 -4.03 -1.67
C ILE A 18 9.43 -3.28 -2.73
N MET A 19 9.26 -3.87 -3.92
CA MET A 19 8.45 -3.27 -4.98
C MET A 19 6.98 -3.14 -4.56
N ALA A 20 6.43 -4.15 -3.89
CA ALA A 20 5.06 -4.12 -3.39
C ALA A 20 4.87 -3.03 -2.31
N ALA A 21 5.82 -2.89 -1.38
CA ALA A 21 5.78 -1.85 -0.35
C ALA A 21 5.76 -0.44 -0.96
N ALA A 22 6.64 -0.17 -1.93
CA ALA A 22 6.66 1.12 -2.63
C ALA A 22 5.38 1.38 -3.42
N ALA A 23 4.82 0.35 -4.06
CA ALA A 23 3.56 0.47 -4.79
C ALA A 23 2.38 0.75 -3.85
N MET A 24 2.33 0.15 -2.67
CA MET A 24 1.31 0.43 -1.66
C MET A 24 1.33 1.89 -1.22
N GLU A 25 2.51 2.45 -0.94
CA GLU A 25 2.66 3.87 -0.56
C GLU A 25 2.16 4.79 -1.68
N ALA A 26 2.58 4.55 -2.92
CA ALA A 26 2.18 5.37 -4.07
C ALA A 26 0.66 5.33 -4.34
N VAL A 27 0.06 4.13 -4.32
CA VAL A 27 -1.39 3.99 -4.54
C VAL A 27 -2.20 4.58 -3.40
N LEU A 28 -1.70 4.54 -2.17
CA LEU A 28 -2.35 5.17 -1.03
C LEU A 28 -2.38 6.70 -1.18
N ASP A 29 -1.29 7.31 -1.64
CA ASP A 29 -1.22 8.74 -1.93
C ASP A 29 -2.19 9.17 -3.03
N ASP A 30 -2.25 8.43 -4.15
CA ASP A 30 -3.20 8.66 -5.23
C ASP A 30 -4.66 8.53 -4.72
N THR A 31 -4.92 7.52 -3.89
CA THR A 31 -6.23 7.28 -3.29
C THR A 31 -6.62 8.40 -2.33
N LEU A 32 -5.67 8.93 -1.54
CA LEU A 32 -5.89 10.07 -0.66
C LEU A 32 -6.20 11.33 -1.45
N GLN A 33 -5.51 11.57 -2.56
CA GLN A 33 -5.82 12.68 -3.46
C GLN A 33 -7.24 12.54 -4.01
N TYR A 34 -7.58 11.39 -4.58
CA TYR A 34 -8.91 11.12 -5.09
C TYR A 34 -9.99 11.27 -4.02
N ALA A 35 -9.73 10.80 -2.80
CA ALA A 35 -10.67 10.88 -1.69
C ALA A 35 -10.96 12.33 -1.26
N LYS A 36 -10.00 13.23 -1.42
CA LYS A 36 -10.14 14.67 -1.13
C LYS A 36 -10.89 15.41 -2.24
N GLU A 37 -10.64 15.06 -3.50
CA GLU A 37 -11.20 15.74 -4.66
C GLU A 37 -12.63 15.27 -5.00
N ARG A 38 -12.88 13.95 -4.89
CA ARG A 38 -14.16 13.37 -5.26
C ARG A 38 -15.24 13.72 -4.24
N LYS A 39 -16.29 14.42 -4.70
CA LYS A 39 -17.48 14.73 -3.90
C LYS A 39 -18.62 13.77 -4.22
N ALA A 40 -19.25 13.24 -3.17
CA ALA A 40 -20.49 12.48 -3.23
C ALA A 40 -21.34 12.80 -1.99
N PHE A 41 -22.68 12.77 -2.12
CA PHE A 41 -23.58 13.11 -1.02
C PHE A 41 -23.29 14.50 -0.41
N GLY A 42 -22.93 15.47 -1.26
CA GLY A 42 -22.68 16.87 -0.86
C GLY A 42 -21.33 17.15 -0.19
N ARG A 43 -20.45 16.16 0.01
CA ARG A 43 -19.14 16.33 0.67
C ARG A 43 -18.05 15.47 0.02
N PRO A 44 -16.75 15.75 0.26
CA PRO A 44 -15.67 14.87 -0.18
C PRO A 44 -15.83 13.45 0.38
N ILE A 45 -15.54 12.41 -0.41
CA ILE A 45 -15.69 11.01 0.05
C ILE A 45 -14.73 10.71 1.22
N GLY A 46 -13.56 11.34 1.28
CA GLY A 46 -12.62 11.26 2.41
C GLY A 46 -13.10 11.93 3.69
N SER A 47 -14.26 12.61 3.69
CA SER A 47 -14.91 13.12 4.91
C SER A 47 -15.86 12.11 5.55
N GLN A 48 -16.19 11.02 4.84
CA GLN A 48 -17.04 9.96 5.36
C GLN A 48 -16.27 9.14 6.39
N GLN A 49 -16.88 8.87 7.55
CA GLN A 49 -16.25 8.19 8.67
C GLN A 49 -15.68 6.81 8.27
N ASN A 50 -16.44 6.02 7.50
CA ASN A 50 -16.01 4.72 6.98
C ASN A 50 -14.71 4.83 6.17
N SER A 51 -14.69 5.70 5.16
CA SER A 51 -13.52 5.91 4.31
C SER A 51 -12.30 6.42 5.11
N ARG A 52 -12.50 7.24 6.14
CA ARG A 52 -11.40 7.71 7.00
C ARG A 52 -10.75 6.60 7.80
N PHE A 53 -11.56 5.72 8.41
CA PHE A 53 -11.02 4.60 9.17
C PHE A 53 -10.26 3.63 8.27
N LEU A 54 -10.83 3.30 7.12
CA LEU A 54 -10.16 2.43 6.14
C LEU A 54 -8.83 3.02 5.66
N LEU A 55 -8.80 4.32 5.32
CA LEU A 55 -7.55 4.98 4.89
C LEU A 55 -6.49 5.02 6.01
N ALA A 56 -6.91 5.17 7.27
CA ALA A 56 -5.99 5.14 8.41
C ALA A 56 -5.42 3.73 8.67
N GLU A 57 -6.23 2.69 8.50
CA GLU A 57 -5.80 1.30 8.59
C GLU A 57 -4.79 0.97 7.47
N LEU A 58 -5.13 1.30 6.22
CA LEU A 58 -4.23 1.11 5.07
C LEU A 58 -2.91 1.87 5.22
N SER A 59 -2.94 3.08 5.78
CA SER A 59 -1.71 3.83 6.10
C SER A 59 -0.85 3.12 7.14
N THR A 60 -1.48 2.49 8.13
CA THR A 60 -0.77 1.73 9.16
C THR A 60 -0.15 0.47 8.54
N GLU A 61 -0.90 -0.27 7.74
CA GLU A 61 -0.40 -1.46 7.04
C GLU A 61 0.76 -1.14 6.10
N ALA A 62 0.66 -0.08 5.29
CA ALA A 62 1.74 0.34 4.40
C ALA A 62 3.02 0.66 5.18
N THR A 63 2.90 1.36 6.32
CA THR A 63 4.03 1.66 7.20
C THR A 63 4.64 0.40 7.78
N VAL A 64 3.81 -0.55 8.24
CA VAL A 64 4.27 -1.84 8.79
C VAL A 64 5.01 -2.65 7.72
N VAL A 65 4.43 -2.79 6.52
CA VAL A 65 5.07 -3.51 5.41
C VAL A 65 6.42 -2.87 5.11
N ARG A 66 6.50 -1.54 5.02
CA ARG A 66 7.76 -0.82 4.76
C ARG A 66 8.84 -1.07 5.81
N MET A 67 8.49 -1.29 7.07
CA MET A 67 9.45 -1.61 8.13
C MET A 67 9.90 -3.07 8.12
N MET A 68 9.11 -3.98 7.52
CA MET A 68 9.41 -5.42 7.50
C MET A 68 10.30 -5.85 6.33
N VAL A 69 10.38 -5.05 5.27
CA VAL A 69 11.24 -5.31 4.09
C VAL A 69 12.55 -4.54 4.15
#